data_AF-A0A016SZF8-F1
#
_entry.id   AF-A0A016SZF8-F1
#
_cell.length_a   1.000
_cell.length_b   1.000
_cell.length_c   1.000
_cell.angle_alpha   90.00
_cell.angle_beta   90.00
_cell.angle_gamma   90.00
#
_symmetry.space_group_name_H-M   'P 1'
#
loop_
_entity.id
_entity.type
_entity.pdbx_description
1 polymer ?
#
loop_
_entity_poly.entity_id
_entity_poly.type
_entity_poly.pdbx_seq_one_letter_code
_entity_poly.pdbx_strand_id
1 'polypeptide(L)'
;MLFMEHVPMSHLPAVTSIEGVTLAAGSIIYAYAAQGVVLPLENKMRRPQDMLGFFGVITISVAFICAVYVTVGFLGYLTYGDDLKGSITLNLTDSPQCVTSCWVSRYQRNPDLLNALIPMMYLKSEKKM
;
A
#
# COMPACT_ATOMS: atom_id res chain seq x y z
N MET A 1 -8.18 2.29 18.52
CA MET A 1 -8.54 1.10 17.71
C MET A 1 -7.82 -0.15 18.24
N LEU A 2 -7.57 -0.26 19.55
CA LEU A 2 -6.59 -1.17 20.15
C LEU A 2 -7.17 -2.48 20.73
N PHE A 3 -8.45 -2.77 20.53
CA PHE A 3 -9.13 -3.94 21.09
C PHE A 3 -10.21 -4.50 20.15
N MET A 4 -9.84 -4.82 18.90
CA MET A 4 -10.68 -5.75 18.14
C MET A 4 -10.42 -7.15 18.66
N GLU A 5 -11.50 -7.88 18.93
CA GLU A 5 -11.51 -9.27 19.35
C GLU A 5 -10.65 -10.09 18.38
N HIS A 6 -9.48 -10.52 18.86
CA HIS A 6 -8.52 -11.26 18.06
C HIS A 6 -9.07 -12.65 17.73
N VAL A 7 -8.92 -13.09 16.49
CA VAL A 7 -9.17 -14.49 16.15
C VAL A 7 -8.05 -15.32 16.78
N PRO A 8 -8.35 -16.40 17.55
CA PRO A 8 -7.31 -17.20 18.18
C PRO A 8 -6.39 -17.81 17.13
N MET A 9 -5.08 -17.60 17.28
CA MET A 9 -4.03 -18.00 16.31
C MET A 9 -4.02 -19.50 15.94
N SER A 10 -4.73 -20.33 16.71
CA SER A 10 -4.84 -21.77 16.51
C SER A 10 -5.75 -22.19 15.35
N HIS A 11 -6.57 -21.28 14.80
CA HIS A 11 -7.53 -21.60 13.74
C HIS A 11 -7.18 -21.02 12.36
N LEU A 12 -6.07 -20.25 12.25
CA LEU A 12 -5.64 -19.63 10.99
C LEU A 12 -4.58 -20.50 10.30
N PRO A 13 -4.70 -20.78 8.99
CA PRO A 13 -3.67 -21.49 8.25
C PRO A 13 -2.41 -20.61 8.13
N ALA A 14 -1.34 -21.01 8.84
CA ALA A 14 -0.07 -20.28 8.84
C ALA A 14 0.55 -20.14 7.44
N VAL A 15 0.17 -20.99 6.49
CA VAL A 15 0.63 -20.98 5.10
C VAL A 15 -0.51 -21.45 4.19
N THR A 16 -0.80 -20.70 3.12
CA THR A 16 -1.92 -21.00 2.21
C THR A 16 -1.53 -22.02 1.14
N SER A 17 -0.53 -21.70 0.31
CA SER A 17 0.01 -22.53 -0.79
C SER A 17 1.27 -21.85 -1.35
N ILE A 18 2.12 -22.60 -2.06
CA ILE A 18 3.37 -22.10 -2.67
C ILE A 18 3.08 -20.93 -3.64
N GLU A 19 1.98 -21.01 -4.38
CA GLU A 19 1.53 -19.95 -5.28
C GLU A 19 1.15 -18.68 -4.52
N GLY A 20 0.39 -18.81 -3.43
CA GLY A 20 0.00 -17.69 -2.57
C GLY A 20 1.19 -17.01 -1.90
N VAL A 21 2.18 -17.80 -1.44
CA VAL A 21 3.43 -17.28 -0.87
C VAL A 21 4.22 -16.50 -1.92
N THR A 22 4.27 -16.98 -3.16
CA THR A 22 4.99 -16.31 -4.26
C THR A 22 4.34 -14.98 -4.64
N LEU A 23 3.01 -14.94 -4.75
CA LEU A 23 2.25 -13.71 -5.01
C LEU A 23 2.43 -12.69 -3.88
N ALA A 24 2.36 -13.13 -2.61
CA ALA A 24 2.60 -12.28 -1.46
C ALA A 24 4.05 -11.73 -1.43
N ALA A 25 5.04 -12.57 -1.71
CA ALA A 25 6.44 -12.17 -1.80
C ALA A 25 6.65 -11.10 -2.87
N GLY A 26 6.02 -11.24 -4.05
CA GLY A 26 6.09 -10.23 -5.12
C GLY A 26 5.52 -8.88 -4.68
N SER A 27 4.38 -8.87 -3.98
CA SER A 27 3.79 -7.64 -3.43
C SER A 27 4.68 -6.97 -2.38
N ILE A 28 5.28 -7.75 -1.48
CA ILE A 28 6.19 -7.25 -0.45
C ILE A 28 7.45 -6.65 -1.10
N ILE A 29 8.06 -7.34 -2.06
CA ILE A 29 9.26 -6.86 -2.76
C ILE A 29 8.95 -5.56 -3.52
N TYR A 30 7.80 -5.50 -4.19
CA TYR A 30 7.35 -4.28 -4.88
C TYR A 30 7.16 -3.11 -3.90
N ALA A 31 6.62 -3.36 -2.71
CA ALA A 31 6.46 -2.34 -1.68
C ALA A 31 7.80 -1.78 -1.13
N TYR A 32 8.89 -2.56 -1.23
CA TYR A 32 10.25 -2.13 -0.85
C TYR A 32 11.04 -1.47 -1.99
N ALA A 33 10.46 -1.32 -3.19
CA ALA A 33 11.13 -0.73 -4.34
C ALA A 33 11.24 0.81 -4.23
N ALA A 34 12.03 1.31 -3.27
CA ALA A 34 12.22 2.76 -3.03
C ALA A 34 13.70 3.18 -2.85
N GLN A 35 14.66 2.29 -3.08
CA GLN A 35 16.09 2.58 -2.84
C GLN A 35 16.74 3.60 -3.80
N GLY A 36 15.99 4.15 -4.77
CA GLY A 36 16.52 5.12 -5.75
C GLY A 36 16.93 6.49 -5.19
N VAL A 37 16.64 6.75 -3.91
CA VAL A 37 16.94 8.04 -3.27
C VAL A 37 18.31 8.09 -2.59
N VAL A 38 19.07 6.98 -2.60
CA VAL A 38 20.35 6.90 -1.86
C VAL A 38 21.42 7.85 -2.41
N LEU A 39 21.55 7.94 -3.74
CA LEU A 39 22.53 8.80 -4.42
C LEU A 39 22.31 10.31 -4.18
N PRO A 40 21.09 10.87 -4.36
CA PRO A 40 20.85 12.28 -4.06
C PRO A 40 20.92 12.57 -2.55
N LEU A 41 20.61 11.60 -1.70
CA LEU A 41 20.73 11.72 -0.24
C LEU A 41 22.20 11.79 0.20
N GLU A 42 23.07 10.98 -0.39
CA GLU A 42 24.51 11.02 -0.15
C GLU A 42 25.10 12.41 -0.46
N ASN A 43 24.70 13.01 -1.58
CA ASN A 43 25.14 14.34 -2.00
C ASN A 43 24.67 15.49 -1.08
N LYS A 44 23.69 15.25 -0.22
CA LYS A 44 23.16 16.24 0.73
C LYS A 44 23.70 16.06 2.16
N MET A 45 24.50 15.03 2.42
CA MET A 45 25.05 14.77 3.74
C MET A 45 26.44 15.38 3.96
N ARG A 46 26.68 15.88 5.17
CA ARG A 46 27.97 16.44 5.59
C ARG A 46 29.07 15.36 5.71
N ARG A 47 28.69 14.10 5.92
CA ARG A 47 29.59 12.93 6.01
C ARG A 47 28.96 11.74 5.28
N PRO A 48 29.28 11.52 4.00
CA PRO A 48 28.67 10.43 3.20
C PRO A 48 29.12 9.03 3.65
N GLN A 49 30.33 8.91 4.20
CA GLN A 49 30.90 7.65 4.70
C GLN A 49 30.17 7.06 5.92
N ASP A 50 29.42 7.87 6.68
CA ASP A 50 28.62 7.39 7.81
C ASP A 50 27.21 6.91 7.37
N MET A 51 26.89 6.97 6.07
CA MET A 51 25.57 6.58 5.53
C MET A 51 25.30 5.07 5.60
N LEU A 52 26.33 4.25 5.33
CA LEU A 52 26.25 2.79 5.16
C LEU A 52 26.78 1.99 6.37
N GLY A 53 27.17 2.66 7.45
CA GLY A 53 27.69 2.00 8.66
C GLY A 53 26.65 1.13 9.39
N PHE A 54 27.11 0.40 10.42
CA PHE A 54 26.22 -0.40 11.29
C PHE A 54 25.20 0.48 12.04
N PHE A 55 25.62 1.69 12.43
CA PHE A 55 24.75 2.78 12.90
C PHE A 55 24.39 3.79 11.79
N GLY A 56 24.49 3.36 10.54
CA GLY A 56 24.15 4.18 9.38
C GLY A 56 22.66 4.47 9.33
N VAL A 57 22.33 5.67 8.85
CA VAL A 57 20.94 6.15 8.71
C VAL A 57 20.11 5.18 7.86
N ILE A 58 20.72 4.55 6.86
CA ILE A 58 20.04 3.58 5.98
C ILE A 58 19.68 2.30 6.74
N THR A 59 20.63 1.68 7.44
CA THR A 59 20.39 0.43 8.16
C THR A 59 19.32 0.62 9.24
N ILE A 60 19.37 1.73 9.98
CA ILE A 60 18.39 2.04 11.03
C ILE A 60 17.00 2.31 10.44
N SER A 61 16.91 3.08 9.36
CA SER A 61 15.62 3.38 8.72
C SER A 61 14.98 2.14 8.11
N VAL A 62 15.75 1.30 7.41
CA VAL A 62 15.25 0.03 6.87
C VAL A 62 14.81 -0.91 7.99
N ALA A 63 15.56 -1.03 9.08
CA ALA A 63 15.16 -1.84 10.23
C ALA A 63 13.86 -1.35 10.88
N PHE A 64 13.71 -0.03 11.04
CA PHE A 64 12.49 0.57 11.58
C PHE A 64 11.28 0.32 10.67
N ILE A 65 11.43 0.53 9.37
CA ILE A 65 10.35 0.28 8.39
C ILE A 65 9.98 -1.20 8.38
N CYS A 66 10.95 -2.11 8.41
CA CYS A 66 10.70 -3.54 8.54
C CYS A 66 9.86 -3.88 9.79
N ALA A 67 10.19 -3.30 10.95
CA ALA A 67 9.43 -3.55 12.17
C ALA A 67 7.97 -3.07 12.05
N VAL A 68 7.75 -1.88 11.49
CA VAL A 68 6.39 -1.35 11.26
C VAL A 68 5.63 -2.21 10.26
N TYR A 69 6.28 -2.66 9.18
CA TYR A 69 5.63 -3.48 8.16
C TYR A 69 5.24 -4.86 8.69
N VAL A 70 6.11 -5.51 9.48
CA VAL A 70 5.81 -6.80 10.10
C VAL A 70 4.67 -6.67 11.11
N THR A 71 4.68 -5.64 11.96
CA THR A 71 3.61 -5.43 12.95
C THR A 71 2.27 -5.15 12.28
N VAL A 72 2.21 -4.25 11.29
CA VAL A 72 0.96 -3.94 10.56
C VAL A 72 0.49 -5.13 9.72
N GLY A 73 1.40 -5.86 9.06
CA GLY A 73 1.07 -7.06 8.30
C GLY A 73 0.51 -8.17 9.19
N PHE A 74 1.13 -8.39 10.35
CA PHE A 74 0.69 -9.40 11.31
C PHE A 74 -0.65 -9.03 11.96
N LEU A 75 -0.81 -7.77 12.41
CA LEU A 75 -2.09 -7.30 12.97
C LEU A 75 -3.21 -7.29 11.93
N GLY A 76 -2.91 -6.96 10.68
CA GLY A 76 -3.86 -7.01 9.58
C GLY A 76 -4.39 -8.43 9.35
N TYR A 77 -3.50 -9.42 9.36
CA TYR A 77 -3.87 -10.83 9.23
C TYR A 77 -4.70 -11.32 10.43
N LEU A 78 -4.32 -10.95 11.66
CA LEU A 78 -5.08 -11.31 12.86
C LEU A 78 -6.48 -10.69 12.94
N THR A 79 -6.68 -9.51 12.35
CA THR A 79 -7.96 -8.78 12.42
C THR A 79 -9.00 -9.30 11.43
N TYR A 80 -8.56 -9.81 10.27
CA TYR A 80 -9.45 -10.14 9.16
C TYR A 80 -9.40 -11.61 8.72
N GLY A 81 -8.39 -12.38 9.15
CA GLY A 81 -8.26 -13.80 8.81
C GLY A 81 -8.28 -14.06 7.31
N ASP A 82 -9.03 -15.07 6.88
CA ASP A 82 -9.18 -15.47 5.47
C ASP A 82 -10.10 -14.53 4.66
N ASP A 83 -10.83 -13.62 5.30
CA ASP A 83 -11.70 -12.62 4.64
C ASP A 83 -10.93 -11.36 4.19
N LEU A 84 -9.60 -11.42 4.16
CA LEU A 84 -8.74 -10.31 3.75
C LEU A 84 -8.82 -10.06 2.23
N LYS A 85 -9.54 -9.01 1.86
CA LYS A 85 -9.59 -8.51 0.48
C LYS A 85 -8.22 -7.93 0.06
N GLY A 86 -7.99 -7.78 -1.25
CA GLY A 86 -6.69 -7.35 -1.84
C GLY A 86 -6.09 -6.02 -1.37
N SER A 87 -6.78 -5.26 -0.51
CA SER A 87 -6.17 -4.21 0.30
C SER A 87 -6.87 -4.09 1.65
N ILE A 88 -6.12 -3.77 2.71
CA ILE A 88 -6.66 -3.55 4.06
C ILE A 88 -7.74 -2.46 4.05
N THR A 89 -7.54 -1.36 3.30
CA THR A 89 -8.51 -0.26 3.21
C THR A 89 -9.85 -0.68 2.60
N LEU A 90 -9.85 -1.63 1.66
CA LEU A 90 -11.08 -2.16 1.07
C LEU A 90 -11.89 -3.00 2.07
N ASN A 91 -11.24 -3.50 3.13
CA ASN A 91 -11.90 -4.24 4.19
C ASN A 91 -12.52 -3.34 5.28
N LEU A 92 -12.12 -2.06 5.36
CA LEU A 92 -12.70 -1.09 6.28
C LEU A 92 -14.01 -0.48 5.77
N THR A 93 -14.27 -0.49 4.46
CA THR A 93 -15.49 0.07 3.87
C THR A 93 -16.27 -1.04 3.19
N ASP A 94 -17.35 -1.49 3.81
CA ASP A 94 -18.25 -2.48 3.23
C ASP A 94 -19.09 -1.95 2.04
N SER A 95 -18.65 -0.88 1.36
CA SER A 95 -19.25 -0.38 0.10
C SER A 95 -18.58 0.85 -0.53
N PRO A 96 -17.52 0.69 -1.35
CA PRO A 96 -17.23 1.61 -2.45
C PRO A 96 -17.74 1.07 -3.79
N GLN A 97 -18.06 -0.23 -3.89
CA GLN A 97 -18.57 -0.83 -5.13
C GLN A 97 -19.91 -0.23 -5.54
N CYS A 98 -20.76 0.18 -4.58
CA CYS A 98 -22.01 0.86 -4.88
C CYS A 98 -21.75 2.22 -5.55
N VAL A 99 -20.77 3.01 -5.11
CA VAL A 99 -20.46 4.31 -5.76
C VAL A 99 -19.75 4.15 -7.09
N THR A 100 -18.74 3.27 -7.23
CA THR A 100 -18.08 3.10 -8.54
C THR A 100 -18.99 2.45 -9.57
N SER A 101 -19.86 1.50 -9.17
CA SER A 101 -20.88 0.96 -10.07
C SER A 101 -21.98 1.98 -10.38
N CYS A 102 -22.42 2.81 -9.42
CA CYS A 102 -23.35 3.91 -9.72
C CYS A 102 -22.73 4.98 -10.63
N TRP A 103 -21.45 5.30 -10.46
CA TRP A 103 -20.73 6.26 -11.30
C TRP A 103 -20.50 5.72 -12.71
N VAL A 104 -20.03 4.48 -12.85
CA VAL A 104 -19.86 3.81 -14.15
C VAL A 104 -21.21 3.60 -14.84
N SER A 105 -22.26 3.23 -14.10
CA SER A 105 -23.62 3.08 -14.65
C SER A 105 -24.26 4.42 -15.04
N ARG A 106 -23.99 5.52 -14.31
CA ARG A 106 -24.40 6.88 -14.71
C ARG A 106 -23.60 7.42 -15.90
N TYR A 107 -22.32 7.09 -15.98
CA TYR A 107 -21.46 7.45 -17.11
C TYR A 107 -21.90 6.75 -18.41
N GLN A 108 -22.24 5.47 -18.34
CA GLN A 108 -22.78 4.71 -19.48
C GLN A 108 -24.17 5.20 -19.91
N ARG A 109 -24.93 5.83 -19.00
CA ARG A 109 -26.30 6.32 -19.23
C ARG A 109 -26.36 7.76 -19.80
N ASN A 110 -25.32 8.57 -19.60
CA ASN A 110 -25.23 9.95 -20.10
C ASN A 110 -23.87 10.19 -20.80
N PRO A 111 -23.73 9.84 -22.09
CA PRO A 111 -22.48 10.01 -22.85
C PRO A 111 -22.07 11.48 -23.05
N ASP A 112 -23.00 12.44 -22.91
CA ASP A 112 -22.71 13.88 -23.02
C ASP A 112 -21.86 14.42 -21.85
N LEU A 113 -21.88 13.73 -20.69
CA LEU A 113 -21.09 14.13 -19.52
C LEU A 113 -19.58 13.88 -19.74
N LEU A 114 -19.24 12.86 -20.54
CA LEU A 114 -17.86 12.52 -20.89
C LEU A 114 -17.21 13.63 -21.76
N ASN A 115 -17.93 14.11 -22.76
CA ASN A 115 -17.46 15.18 -23.65
C ASN A 115 -17.32 16.53 -22.94
N ALA A 116 -18.03 16.75 -21.83
CA ALA A 116 -17.91 17.94 -21.00
C ALA A 116 -16.80 17.84 -19.92
N LEU A 117 -16.46 16.63 -19.44
CA LEU A 117 -15.47 16.43 -18.36
C LEU A 117 -14.03 16.22 -18.84
N ILE A 118 -13.82 15.71 -20.06
CA ILE A 118 -12.49 15.57 -20.68
C ILE A 118 -11.72 16.90 -20.71
N PRO A 119 -12.29 18.05 -21.14
CA PRO A 119 -11.56 19.32 -21.12
C PRO A 119 -11.26 19.84 -19.70
N MET A 120 -12.09 19.52 -18.70
CA MET A 120 -11.87 19.91 -17.30
C MET A 120 -10.71 19.14 -16.64
N MET A 121 -10.56 17.85 -16.95
CA MET A 121 -9.42 17.05 -16.44
C MET A 121 -8.11 17.45 -17.11
N TYR A 122 -8.13 17.77 -18.41
CA TYR A 122 -6.92 18.21 -19.14
C TYR A 122 -6.41 19.56 -18.63
N LEU A 123 -7.31 20.52 -18.37
CA LEU A 123 -6.94 21.86 -17.87
C LEU A 123 -6.39 21.87 -16.44
N LYS A 124 -6.70 20.84 -15.62
CA LYS A 124 -6.14 20.74 -14.27
C LYS A 124 -4.73 20.13 -14.23
N SER A 125 -4.31 19.44 -15.30
CA SER A 125 -2.93 18.96 -15.44
C SER A 125 -1.97 20.04 -15.94
N GLU A 126 -2.43 21.04 -16.69
CA GLU A 126 -1.57 22.11 -17.23
C GLU A 126 -1.27 23.20 -16.19
N LYS A 127 -2.21 23.51 -15.27
CA LYS A 127 -1.99 24.53 -14.23
C LYS A 127 -1.13 24.09 -13.02
N LYS A 128 -0.38 22.99 -13.16
CA LYS A 128 0.55 22.52 -12.12
C LYS A 128 1.99 22.32 -12.61
N MET A 129 2.34 22.93 -13.74
CA MET A 129 3.73 23.27 -14.10
C MET A 129 3.91 24.78 -14.11
#